data_AF-A8U4F6-F1
#
_entry.id   AF-A8U4F6-F1
#
_cell.length_a   1.000
_cell.length_b   1.000
_cell.length_c   1.000
_cell.angle_alpha   90.00
_cell.angle_beta   90.00
_cell.angle_gamma   90.00
#
_symmetry.space_group_name_H-M   'P 1'
#
loop_
_entity.id
_entity.type
_entity.pdbx_description
1 polymer ?
#
loop_
_entity_poly.entity_id
_entity_poly.type
_entity_poly.pdbx_seq_one_letter_code
_entity_poly.pdbx_strand_id
1 'polypeptide(L)'
;MYLFEEEFKLHLFGLVIDYPAPAAMALLSGCSEIVLPILLVLGLGTRFAAFGLLAMTGIIQLTIPDGWANFHLPWAAMALALVVWGGGRFSLDCLAVRLGLVPGGRP
;
A
#
# COMPACT_ATOMS: atom_id res chain seq x y z
N MET A 1 0.17 -15.05 12.22
CA MET A 1 1.29 -15.24 13.17
C MET A 1 2.33 -16.14 12.53
N TYR A 2 2.02 -17.43 12.34
CA TYR A 2 2.91 -18.43 11.74
C TYR A 2 3.69 -17.95 10.50
N LEU A 3 3.02 -17.33 9.51
CA LEU A 3 3.69 -16.82 8.31
C LEU A 3 4.84 -15.85 8.62
N PHE A 4 4.68 -14.91 9.55
CA PHE A 4 5.73 -13.90 9.84
C PHE A 4 6.81 -14.40 10.81
N GLU A 5 6.57 -15.52 11.49
CA GLU A 5 7.53 -16.15 12.40
C GLU A 5 8.40 -17.17 11.66
N GLU A 6 7.75 -18.05 10.89
CA GLU A 6 8.39 -19.25 10.36
C GLU A 6 8.69 -19.15 8.86
N GLU A 7 7.79 -18.57 8.05
CA GLU A 7 7.91 -18.63 6.59
C GLU A 7 8.51 -17.37 5.96
N PHE A 8 7.93 -16.21 6.26
CA PHE A 8 8.32 -14.93 5.70
C PHE A 8 9.58 -14.42 6.37
N LYS A 9 10.58 -14.15 5.53
CA LYS A 9 11.85 -13.56 5.92
C LYS A 9 12.10 -12.33 5.06
N LEU A 10 12.86 -11.38 5.59
CA LEU A 10 13.25 -10.20 4.86
C LEU A 10 14.60 -10.44 4.17
N HIS A 11 14.66 -10.15 2.88
CA HIS A 11 15.85 -10.22 2.05
C HIS A 11 16.48 -8.83 1.91
N LEU A 12 17.48 -8.51 2.74
CA LEU A 12 18.17 -7.21 2.71
C LEU A 12 19.64 -7.41 2.38
N PHE A 13 20.11 -6.76 1.31
CA PHE A 13 21.53 -6.77 0.89
C PHE A 13 22.12 -8.19 0.77
N GLY A 14 21.30 -9.17 0.38
CA GLY A 14 21.70 -10.58 0.28
C GLY A 14 21.62 -11.37 1.59
N LEU A 15 21.28 -10.72 2.70
CA LEU A 15 20.99 -11.37 3.98
C LEU A 15 19.53 -11.77 4.06
N VAL A 16 19.26 -12.87 4.78
CA VAL A 16 17.92 -13.32 5.13
C VAL A 16 17.75 -13.10 6.63
N ILE A 17 16.83 -12.21 7.01
CA ILE A 17 16.60 -11.83 8.40
C ILE A 17 15.14 -12.06 8.80
N ASP A 18 14.92 -12.46 10.05
CA ASP A 18 13.58 -12.58 10.61
C ASP A 18 12.91 -11.20 10.77
N TYR A 19 11.58 -11.19 10.77
CA TYR A 19 10.86 -9.96 11.09
C TYR A 19 11.10 -9.59 12.56
N PRO A 20 11.44 -8.32 12.88
CA PRO A 20 11.77 -7.90 14.24
C PRO A 20 10.57 -7.90 15.19
N ALA A 21 9.34 -7.85 14.67
CA ALA A 21 8.10 -7.89 15.44
C ALA A 21 7.01 -8.67 14.68
N PRO A 22 7.09 -10.01 14.60
CA PRO A 22 6.22 -10.83 13.74
C PRO A 22 4.72 -10.63 14.01
N ALA A 23 4.33 -10.47 15.29
CA ALA A 23 2.95 -10.22 15.69
C ALA A 23 2.39 -8.92 15.10
N ALA A 24 3.17 -7.84 15.25
CA ALA A 24 2.79 -6.52 14.75
C ALA A 24 2.75 -6.51 13.23
N MET A 25 3.73 -7.15 12.58
CA MET A 25 3.80 -7.23 11.11
C MET A 25 2.62 -8.03 10.54
N ALA A 26 2.25 -9.14 11.17
CA ALA A 26 1.07 -9.91 10.78
C ALA A 26 -0.23 -9.10 10.92
N LEU A 27 -0.41 -8.39 12.02
CA LEU A 27 -1.58 -7.54 12.24
C LEU A 27 -1.62 -6.39 11.22
N LEU A 28 -0.52 -5.66 11.05
CA LEU A 28 -0.44 -4.54 10.12
C LEU A 28 -0.67 -5.00 8.68
N SER A 29 -0.09 -6.13 8.27
CA SER A 29 -0.31 -6.71 6.95
C SER A 29 -1.78 -7.07 6.76
N GLY A 30 -2.38 -7.83 7.67
CA GLY A 30 -3.78 -8.26 7.55
C GLY A 30 -4.77 -7.10 7.57
N CYS A 31 -4.53 -6.08 8.40
CA CYS A 31 -5.36 -4.87 8.39
C CYS A 31 -5.19 -4.09 7.08
N SER A 32 -3.94 -3.90 6.61
CA SER A 32 -3.64 -3.11 5.42
C SER A 32 -4.19 -3.74 4.14
N GLU A 33 -4.13 -5.08 4.05
CA GLU A 33 -4.64 -5.86 2.91
C GLU A 33 -6.14 -5.65 2.66
N ILE A 34 -6.90 -5.35 3.71
CA ILE A 34 -8.35 -5.11 3.61
C ILE A 34 -8.64 -3.61 3.54
N VAL A 35 -8.08 -2.82 4.45
CA VAL A 35 -8.46 -1.42 4.62
C VAL A 35 -7.97 -0.57 3.44
N LEU A 36 -6.71 -0.72 3.00
CA LEU A 36 -6.15 0.17 1.98
C LEU A 36 -6.84 0.02 0.61
N PRO A 37 -7.12 -1.20 0.10
CA PRO A 37 -7.86 -1.34 -1.15
C PRO A 37 -9.27 -0.77 -1.08
N ILE A 38 -9.97 -0.95 0.05
CA ILE A 38 -11.32 -0.38 0.25
C ILE A 38 -11.27 1.15 0.18
N LEU A 39 -10.35 1.77 0.91
CA LEU A 39 -10.15 3.23 0.88
C LEU A 39 -9.82 3.71 -0.54
N LEU A 40 -8.95 2.99 -1.25
CA LEU A 40 -8.56 3.34 -2.62
C LEU A 40 -9.73 3.24 -3.61
N VAL A 41 -10.52 2.17 -3.56
CA VAL A 41 -11.69 1.95 -4.44
C VAL A 41 -12.75 3.02 -4.20
N LEU A 42 -13.01 3.36 -2.94
CA LEU A 42 -13.91 4.46 -2.59
C LEU A 42 -13.32 5.83 -2.94
N GLY A 43 -12.02 5.91 -3.19
CA GLY A 43 -11.31 7.16 -3.41
C GLY A 43 -11.37 8.07 -2.18
N LEU A 44 -11.21 7.48 -0.99
CA LEU A 44 -11.12 8.18 0.30
C LEU A 44 -9.66 8.25 0.76
N GLY A 45 -9.11 9.47 0.82
CA GLY A 45 -7.70 9.68 1.09
C GLY A 45 -6.81 9.00 0.06
N THR A 46 -7.16 9.09 -1.23
CA THR A 46 -6.60 8.28 -2.31
C THR A 46 -5.08 8.25 -2.33
N ARG A 47 -4.43 9.41 -2.16
CA ARG A 47 -2.96 9.53 -2.14
C ARG A 47 -2.35 8.78 -0.95
N PHE A 48 -2.99 8.82 0.21
CA PHE A 48 -2.55 8.11 1.41
C PHE A 48 -2.77 6.60 1.28
N ALA A 49 -3.94 6.18 0.79
CA ALA A 49 -4.22 4.76 0.53
C ALA A 49 -3.24 4.17 -0.49
N ALA A 50 -2.99 4.89 -1.59
CA ALA A 50 -2.02 4.49 -2.61
C ALA A 50 -0.58 4.44 -2.07
N PHE A 51 -0.19 5.41 -1.23
CA PHE A 51 1.13 5.39 -0.60
C PHE A 51 1.28 4.21 0.36
N GLY A 52 0.24 3.88 1.13
CA GLY A 52 0.21 2.69 1.97
C GLY A 52 0.40 1.40 1.16
N LEU A 53 -0.29 1.28 0.02
CA LEU A 53 -0.15 0.12 -0.88
C LEU A 53 1.24 0.07 -1.53
N LEU A 54 1.83 1.22 -1.85
CA LEU A 54 3.21 1.29 -2.35
C LEU A 54 4.21 0.83 -1.28
N ALA A 55 4.04 1.26 -0.03
CA ALA A 55 4.88 0.82 1.08
C ALA A 55 4.73 -0.69 1.34
N MET A 56 3.49 -1.21 1.31
CA MET A 56 3.22 -2.65 1.43
C MET A 56 3.85 -3.43 0.28
N THR A 57 3.77 -2.94 -0.95
CA THR A 57 4.46 -3.54 -2.11
C THR A 57 5.98 -3.58 -1.90
N GLY A 58 6.55 -2.52 -1.32
CA GLY A 58 7.97 -2.50 -0.94
C GLY A 58 8.32 -3.56 0.09
N ILE A 59 7.50 -3.75 1.13
CA ILE A 59 7.70 -4.82 2.12
C ILE A 59 7.62 -6.19 1.44
N ILE A 60 6.60 -6.44 0.61
CA ILE A 60 6.44 -7.71 -0.10
C ILE A 60 7.63 -7.97 -1.03
N GLN A 61 8.17 -6.95 -1.70
CA GLN A 61 9.38 -7.10 -2.52
C GLN A 61 10.61 -7.50 -1.68
N LEU A 62 10.72 -7.01 -0.45
CA LEU A 62 11.76 -7.45 0.48
C LEU A 62 11.51 -8.89 0.98
N THR A 63 10.25 -9.34 1.02
CA THR A 63 9.90 -10.71 1.44
C THR A 63 10.07 -11.74 0.32
N ILE A 64 9.65 -11.41 -0.90
CA ILE A 64 9.57 -12.31 -2.07
C ILE A 64 10.25 -11.62 -3.26
N PRO A 65 11.60 -11.63 -3.33
CA PRO A 65 12.32 -10.82 -4.29
C PRO A 65 12.06 -11.21 -5.76
N ASP A 66 11.74 -12.47 -6.02
CA ASP A 66 11.49 -13.02 -7.36
C ASP A 66 10.22 -12.45 -8.03
N GLY A 67 9.36 -11.78 -7.27
CA GLY A 67 8.12 -11.18 -7.77
C GLY A 67 8.29 -9.85 -8.51
N TRP A 68 9.51 -9.29 -8.59
CA TRP A 68 9.75 -7.93 -9.07
C TRP A 68 9.11 -7.61 -10.42
N ALA A 69 9.55 -8.28 -11.49
CA ALA A 69 9.16 -7.91 -12.85
C ALA A 69 7.69 -8.21 -13.16
N ASN A 70 7.16 -9.31 -12.62
CA ASN A 70 5.83 -9.82 -12.99
C ASN A 70 4.71 -9.23 -12.12
N PHE A 71 5.01 -8.85 -10.87
CA PHE A 71 3.98 -8.48 -9.90
C PHE A 71 4.27 -7.12 -9.25
N HIS A 72 5.40 -6.98 -8.56
CA HIS A 72 5.64 -5.83 -7.69
C HIS A 72 5.88 -4.54 -8.46
N LEU A 73 6.58 -4.60 -9.59
CA LEU A 73 6.82 -3.44 -10.43
C LEU A 73 5.52 -2.88 -11.05
N PRO A 74 4.64 -3.70 -11.68
CA PRO A 74 3.31 -3.24 -12.10
C PRO A 74 2.49 -2.62 -10.95
N TRP A 75 2.45 -3.28 -9.78
CA TRP A 75 1.69 -2.77 -8.63
C TRP A 75 2.25 -1.44 -8.13
N ALA A 76 3.57 -1.34 -7.99
CA ALA A 76 4.25 -0.12 -7.58
C ALA A 76 4.03 1.02 -8.58
N ALA A 77 4.05 0.74 -9.89
CA ALA A 77 3.80 1.74 -10.91
C ALA A 77 2.37 2.32 -10.82
N MET A 78 1.36 1.44 -10.65
CA MET A 78 -0.03 1.87 -10.47
C MET A 78 -0.25 2.64 -9.17
N ALA A 79 0.32 2.16 -8.06
CA ALA A 79 0.22 2.85 -6.77
C ALA A 79 0.92 4.22 -6.82
N LEU A 80 2.11 4.30 -7.41
CA LEU A 80 2.86 5.55 -7.57
C LEU A 80 2.10 6.56 -8.45
N ALA A 81 1.50 6.09 -9.54
CA ALA A 81 0.63 6.92 -10.38
C ALA A 81 -0.49 7.59 -9.56
N LEU A 82 -1.14 6.84 -8.65
CA LEU A 82 -2.20 7.36 -7.79
C LEU A 82 -1.68 8.27 -6.66
N VAL A 83 -0.47 8.03 -6.16
CA VAL A 83 0.20 8.95 -5.22
C VAL A 83 0.44 10.32 -5.88
N VAL A 84 0.90 10.32 -7.14
CA VAL A 84 1.24 11.53 -7.88
C VAL A 84 -0.01 12.26 -8.38
N TRP A 85 -0.94 11.54 -9.01
CA TRP A 85 -2.10 12.14 -9.71
C TRP A 85 -3.42 12.08 -8.94
N GLY A 86 -3.50 11.36 -7.82
CA GLY A 86 -4.73 11.23 -7.02
C GLY A 86 -5.79 10.32 -7.64
N GLY A 87 -6.98 10.27 -7.01
CA GLY A 87 -8.09 9.38 -7.39
C GLY A 87 -9.01 9.90 -8.51
N GLY A 88 -8.73 11.10 -9.02
CA GLY A 88 -9.48 11.70 -10.11
C GLY A 88 -10.94 12.08 -9.76
N ARG A 89 -11.75 12.32 -10.81
CA ARG A 89 -13.06 12.99 -10.71
C ARG A 89 -14.16 12.21 -10.00
N PHE A 90 -14.02 10.88 -9.90
CA PHE A 90 -15.03 9.99 -9.30
C PHE A 90 -14.70 9.60 -7.86
N SER A 91 -13.56 10.06 -7.32
CA SER A 91 -13.19 9.82 -5.92
C SER A 91 -14.14 10.54 -4.95
N LEU A 92 -14.36 9.94 -3.78
CA LEU A 92 -15.03 10.64 -2.66
C LEU A 92 -14.26 11.88 -2.22
N ASP A 93 -12.93 11.88 -2.35
CA ASP A 93 -12.09 13.06 -2.15
C ASP A 93 -12.55 14.24 -3.03
N CYS A 94 -12.75 14.00 -4.34
CA CYS A 94 -13.26 15.00 -5.28
C CYS A 94 -14.69 15.43 -4.94
N LEU A 95 -15.55 14.49 -4.54
CA LEU A 95 -16.92 14.79 -4.13
C LEU A 95 -16.94 15.70 -2.89
N ALA A 96 -16.11 15.42 -1.89
CA ALA A 96 -16.02 16.23 -0.67
C ALA A 96 -15.59 17.68 -0.96
N VAL A 97 -14.64 17.87 -1.88
CA VAL A 97 -14.24 19.22 -2.36
C VAL A 97 -15.39 19.91 -3.10
N ARG A 98 -16.11 19.19 -3.98
CA ARG A 98 -17.25 19.74 -4.73
C ARG A 98 -18.43 20.13 -3.82
N LEU A 99 -18.65 19.38 -2.75
CA LEU A 99 -19.69 19.67 -1.75
C LEU A 99 -19.27 20.75 -0.76
N GLY A 100 -18.04 21.28 -0.84
CA GLY A 100 -17.54 22.32 0.05
C GLY A 100 -17.22 21.82 1.47
N LEU A 101 -17.09 20.51 1.67
CA LEU A 101 -16.79 19.90 2.98
C LEU A 101 -15.31 20.07 3.37
N VAL A 102 -14.43 20.27 2.39
CA VAL A 102 -12.98 20.42 2.57
C VAL A 102 -12.49 21.56 1.65
N PRO A 103 -11.51 22.38 2.09
CA PRO A 103 -10.92 23.42 1.25
C PRO A 103 -10.41 22.87 -0.08
N GLY A 104 -10.69 23.58 -1.17
CA GLY A 104 -10.30 23.15 -2.52
C GLY A 104 -8.78 23.18 -2.74
N GLY A 105 -8.14 22.04 -2.58
CA GLY A 105 -6.84 21.73 -3.19
C GLY A 105 -7.04 21.07 -4.56
N ARG A 106 -6.03 21.11 -5.44
CA ARG A 106 -6.06 20.31 -6.67
C ARG A 106 -6.20 18.83 -6.29
N PRO A 107 -7.16 18.07 -6.84
CA PRO A 107 -7.27 16.63 -6.59
C PRO A 107 -5.96 15.91 -6.96
#